data_AF-A0AAV7BXJ8-F1
#
_entry.id   AF-A0AAV7BXJ8-F1
#
_cell.length_a   1.000
_cell.length_b   1.000
_cell.length_c   1.000
_cell.angle_alpha   90.00
_cell.angle_beta   90.00
_cell.angle_gamma   90.00
#
_symmetry.space_group_name_H-M   'P 1'
#
loop_
_entity.id
_entity.type
_entity.pdbx_description
1 polymer ?
#
loop_
_entity_poly.entity_id
_entity_poly.type
_entity_poly.pdbx_seq_one_letter_code
_entity_poly.pdbx_strand_id
1 'polypeptide(L)'
;MWQVLKHRRCNAIYNQLVRNHHKAVLAIRREDINVWERRGPLAPRHVKELTNLGYKVLVQPSNRRAIHEKDYIKAGGILQEDISEASLIVGVKRPPEEKLLPKKTYAFFSHTIKAQEANMSLLDEILKQEVRLIDYEKMVDHRGMRVVAFGQWAGVAGMINMLHGLGLRFLALGHHTPFMHIGMAHNYRNSSQAVQAVRDAGYEIALGLMPKSIGPLTFVFSGTGNVSKGAQEIFNELPCEFVEPHELKEVSKNGDLRKVYGTVLSRHHHLVRKTDGVYDPVEYDKNPELYTSRFNTDIAPYTTCLINGIYWDPHTPRLLNRRDAQRLLAPVKSGAVVTEGCPELPHKLLAIGDISADTGGSIEFMTECTTIDMPFCMYDADQHIIHDSVEGNGILMCSIDNLPAQLPIEATEYFGDLLFPYIEEMLMSDASKPLDQENFSPVVRDAVIASNGTLTPKYKYIQKLRESREYAQLMTVGSKKRILVLGSGYVSEPVISYLTRDPNVEITAVSDNKDQVDHLAKKYSNTTPLEMDVSKSEEKLSSLVRKHQLVVSLLPYAVHPLVAKHCIKNKVNLLTTSYLTPSMRELQQSR
;
A
#
# COMPACT_ATOMS: atom_id res chain seq x y z
N MET A 1 42.63 31.82 46.74
CA MET A 1 41.16 31.91 46.57
C MET A 1 40.72 33.00 45.57
N TRP A 2 41.43 34.12 45.47
CA TRP A 2 41.10 35.23 44.55
C TRP A 2 41.42 34.99 43.04
N GLN A 3 42.38 34.14 42.69
CA GLN A 3 42.70 33.83 41.28
C GLN A 3 41.70 32.85 40.61
N VAL A 4 41.08 31.96 41.39
CA VAL A 4 40.10 30.98 40.88
C VAL A 4 38.75 31.64 40.53
N LEU A 5 38.40 32.72 41.23
CA LEU A 5 37.19 33.51 40.97
C LEU A 5 37.32 34.40 39.72
N LYS A 6 38.52 34.88 39.39
CA LYS A 6 38.78 35.68 38.18
C LYS A 6 38.71 34.82 36.90
N HIS A 7 39.18 33.58 36.95
CA HIS A 7 39.12 32.65 35.82
C HIS A 7 37.68 32.15 35.54
N ARG A 8 36.87 31.91 36.60
CA ARG A 8 35.45 31.58 36.45
C ARG A 8 34.60 32.75 35.93
N ARG A 9 34.91 34.00 36.31
CA ARG A 9 34.24 35.19 35.76
C ARG A 9 34.66 35.48 34.31
N CYS A 10 35.92 35.28 33.92
CA CYS A 10 36.35 35.42 32.52
C CYS A 10 35.73 34.36 31.61
N ASN A 11 35.59 33.10 32.05
CA ASN A 11 34.90 32.07 31.26
C ASN A 11 33.37 32.25 31.23
N ALA A 12 32.76 32.75 32.30
CA ALA A 12 31.35 33.11 32.29
C ALA A 12 31.08 34.31 31.36
N ILE A 13 31.96 35.31 31.34
CA ILE A 13 31.85 36.48 30.46
C ILE A 13 32.21 36.11 29.00
N TYR A 14 33.13 35.18 28.75
CA TYR A 14 33.41 34.66 27.40
C TYR A 14 32.22 33.82 26.88
N ASN A 15 31.61 32.98 27.72
CA ASN A 15 30.39 32.23 27.38
C ASN A 15 29.12 33.11 27.29
N GLN A 16 29.15 34.32 27.85
CA GLN A 16 28.04 35.29 27.80
C GLN A 16 28.24 36.38 26.73
N LEU A 17 29.46 36.53 26.20
CA LEU A 17 29.82 37.41 25.08
C LEU A 17 29.83 36.71 23.72
N VAL A 18 29.89 35.38 23.67
CA VAL A 18 29.45 34.63 22.49
C VAL A 18 27.94 34.48 22.56
N ARG A 19 27.20 35.57 22.30
CA ARG A 19 25.87 35.43 21.71
C ARG A 19 26.13 34.80 20.35
N ASN A 20 26.11 33.47 20.28
CA ASN A 20 26.12 32.73 19.03
C ASN A 20 24.90 33.20 18.23
N HIS A 21 25.11 34.20 17.36
CA HIS A 21 24.15 34.55 16.33
C HIS A 21 24.17 33.40 15.32
N HIS A 22 23.51 32.31 15.66
CA HIS A 22 23.25 31.21 14.75
C HIS A 22 22.50 31.76 13.53
N LYS A 23 22.84 31.29 12.34
CA LYS A 23 22.23 31.77 11.08
C LYS A 23 20.71 31.55 11.04
N ALA A 24 20.28 30.39 11.52
CA ALA A 24 18.89 29.95 11.64
C ALA A 24 18.82 28.71 12.57
N VAL A 25 17.60 28.30 12.94
CA VAL A 25 17.37 27.20 13.88
C VAL A 25 16.50 26.12 13.24
N LEU A 26 17.06 24.92 13.09
CA LEU A 26 16.37 23.73 12.61
C LEU A 26 15.95 22.88 13.81
N ALA A 27 14.75 22.29 13.79
CA ALA A 27 14.35 21.25 14.73
C ALA A 27 14.09 19.91 14.03
N ILE A 28 14.75 18.86 14.52
CA ILE A 28 14.39 17.47 14.24
C ILE A 28 13.37 17.05 15.28
N ARG A 29 12.09 16.95 14.89
CA ARG A 29 11.03 16.51 15.80
C ARG A 29 11.16 15.02 16.13
N ARG A 30 10.43 14.58 17.15
CA ARG A 30 10.21 13.13 17.37
C ARG A 30 9.02 12.65 16.53
N GLU A 31 9.11 11.43 16.06
CA GLU A 31 8.00 10.73 15.41
C GLU A 31 7.07 10.11 16.45
N ASP A 32 5.77 10.25 16.22
CA ASP A 32 4.72 9.79 17.14
C ASP A 32 3.53 9.11 16.44
N ILE A 33 3.56 8.98 15.11
CA ILE A 33 2.44 8.44 14.31
C ILE A 33 2.10 6.97 14.63
N ASN A 34 3.12 6.12 14.86
CA ASN A 34 2.96 4.73 15.26
C ASN A 34 4.24 4.22 15.93
N VAL A 35 4.19 2.99 16.44
CA VAL A 35 5.30 2.36 17.18
C VAL A 35 6.49 2.00 16.29
N TRP A 36 6.25 1.73 15.01
CA TRP A 36 7.26 1.30 14.04
C TRP A 36 8.05 2.46 13.43
N GLU A 37 7.52 3.68 13.46
CA GLU A 37 8.20 4.87 12.97
C GLU A 37 9.33 5.29 13.92
N ARG A 38 10.50 4.68 13.69
CA ARG A 38 11.74 4.90 14.46
C ARG A 38 12.79 5.66 13.66
N ARG A 39 12.49 6.06 12.42
CA ARG A 39 13.40 6.82 11.57
C ARG A 39 13.51 8.27 12.05
N GLY A 40 14.50 8.97 11.51
CA GLY A 40 14.58 10.43 11.53
C GLY A 40 14.68 10.97 10.10
N PRO A 41 14.41 12.27 9.90
CA PRO A 41 14.62 12.92 8.60
C PRO A 41 16.11 13.17 8.31
N LEU A 42 16.95 13.28 9.34
CA LEU A 42 18.38 13.56 9.24
C LEU A 42 19.17 12.70 10.23
N ALA A 43 20.20 12.02 9.74
CA ALA A 43 21.20 11.32 10.54
C ALA A 43 22.22 12.27 11.22
N PRO A 44 22.96 11.83 12.26
CA PRO A 44 23.96 12.64 12.97
C PRO A 44 25.00 13.31 12.07
N ARG A 45 25.45 12.66 10.99
CA ARG A 45 26.41 13.28 10.06
C ARG A 45 25.87 14.56 9.39
N HIS A 46 24.59 14.58 9.02
CA HIS A 46 23.93 15.78 8.49
C HIS A 46 23.84 16.88 9.55
N VAL A 47 23.56 16.51 10.80
CA VAL A 47 23.56 17.45 11.93
C VAL A 47 24.94 18.03 12.15
N LYS A 48 25.99 17.21 12.01
CA LYS A 48 27.38 17.67 12.11
C LYS A 48 27.71 18.67 11.01
N GLU A 49 27.25 18.43 9.80
CA GLU A 49 27.46 19.35 8.69
C GLU A 49 26.72 20.68 8.89
N LEU A 50 25.45 20.65 9.29
CA LEU A 50 24.66 21.87 9.58
C LEU A 50 25.28 22.70 10.72
N THR A 51 25.73 22.04 11.77
CA THR A 51 26.34 22.74 12.92
C THR A 51 27.70 23.35 12.54
N ASN A 52 28.50 22.67 11.71
CA ASN A 52 29.73 23.23 11.16
C ASN A 52 29.46 24.44 10.24
N LEU A 53 28.33 24.46 9.53
CA LEU A 53 27.88 25.61 8.71
C LEU A 53 27.35 26.80 9.55
N GLY A 54 27.25 26.65 10.87
CA GLY A 54 26.81 27.69 11.81
C GLY A 54 25.31 27.68 12.15
N TYR A 55 24.58 26.63 11.76
CA TYR A 55 23.17 26.47 12.11
C TYR A 55 23.01 25.85 13.49
N LYS A 56 21.95 26.26 14.20
CA LYS A 56 21.54 25.60 15.44
C LYS A 56 20.59 24.45 15.09
N VAL A 57 20.90 23.26 15.56
CA VAL A 57 20.05 22.07 15.35
C VAL A 57 19.51 21.61 16.69
N LEU A 58 18.21 21.82 16.91
CA LEU A 58 17.45 21.26 18.01
C LEU A 58 17.03 19.84 17.68
N VAL A 59 17.15 18.93 18.63
CA VAL A 59 16.69 17.55 18.51
C VAL A 59 15.72 17.29 19.64
N GLN A 60 14.48 16.96 19.29
CA GLN A 60 13.47 16.65 20.29
C GLN A 60 13.77 15.27 20.93
N PRO A 61 13.74 15.13 22.27
CA PRO A 61 13.95 13.86 22.96
C PRO A 61 12.97 12.78 22.48
N SER A 62 13.49 11.56 22.25
CA SER A 62 12.68 10.42 21.82
C SER A 62 13.35 9.09 22.17
N ASN A 63 12.66 8.26 22.94
CA ASN A 63 13.06 6.87 23.19
C ASN A 63 12.66 5.92 22.03
N ARG A 64 11.87 6.40 21.06
CA ARG A 64 11.44 5.61 19.90
C ARG A 64 12.44 5.66 18.74
N ARG A 65 13.13 6.79 18.58
CA ARG A 65 14.08 7.00 17.49
C ARG A 65 15.20 5.95 17.55
N ALA A 66 15.50 5.30 16.42
CA ALA A 66 16.50 4.24 16.34
C ALA A 66 17.93 4.77 16.56
N ILE A 67 18.22 5.98 16.07
CA ILE A 67 19.48 6.65 16.31
C ILE A 67 19.41 7.33 17.69
N HIS A 68 20.32 6.95 18.57
CA HIS A 68 20.34 7.39 19.96
C HIS A 68 20.69 8.90 20.06
N GLU A 69 20.08 9.61 21.01
CA GLU A 69 20.27 11.06 21.21
C GLU A 69 21.74 11.47 21.42
N LYS A 70 22.52 10.63 22.13
CA LYS A 70 23.96 10.82 22.33
C LYS A 70 24.73 11.02 21.01
N ASP A 71 24.31 10.39 19.92
CA ASP A 71 24.99 10.53 18.63
C ASP A 71 24.65 11.87 17.97
N TYR A 72 23.42 12.36 18.14
CA TYR A 72 23.05 13.72 17.77
C TYR A 72 23.80 14.77 18.58
N ILE A 73 23.95 14.57 19.90
CA ILE A 73 24.70 15.48 20.77
C ILE A 73 26.18 15.55 20.35
N LYS A 74 26.81 14.40 20.10
CA LYS A 74 28.19 14.35 19.58
C LYS A 74 28.35 15.05 18.24
N ALA A 75 27.31 15.01 17.40
CA ALA A 75 27.26 15.74 16.14
C ALA A 75 27.06 17.26 16.31
N GLY A 76 26.86 17.77 17.52
CA GLY A 76 26.63 19.19 17.80
C GLY A 76 25.15 19.59 17.89
N GLY A 77 24.23 18.62 17.79
CA GLY A 77 22.81 18.83 18.05
C GLY A 77 22.53 19.13 19.53
N ILE A 78 21.49 19.92 19.78
CA ILE A 78 21.07 20.31 21.12
C ILE A 78 19.78 19.55 21.45
N LEU A 79 19.85 18.67 22.44
CA LEU A 79 18.68 17.94 22.91
C LEU A 79 17.76 18.91 23.68
N GLN A 80 16.57 19.16 23.14
CA GLN A 80 15.64 20.15 23.70
C GLN A 80 14.19 19.77 23.41
N GLU A 81 13.35 19.80 24.45
CA GLU A 81 11.93 19.43 24.35
C GLU A 81 11.10 20.50 23.62
N ASP A 82 11.26 21.76 24.03
CA ASP A 82 10.64 22.90 23.37
C ASP A 82 11.41 23.23 22.09
N ILE A 83 10.75 23.13 20.95
CA ILE A 83 11.32 23.42 19.62
C ILE A 83 10.77 24.72 19.01
N SER A 84 10.08 25.56 19.81
CA SER A 84 9.42 26.78 19.35
C SER A 84 10.37 27.83 18.75
N GLU A 85 11.65 27.78 19.11
CA GLU A 85 12.70 28.63 18.53
C GLU A 85 12.96 28.31 17.05
N ALA A 86 12.69 27.09 16.59
CA ALA A 86 13.00 26.67 15.22
C ALA A 86 12.20 27.45 14.16
N SER A 87 12.86 27.82 13.05
CA SER A 87 12.19 28.33 11.84
C SER A 87 11.69 27.18 10.97
N LEU A 88 12.49 26.11 10.87
CA LEU A 88 12.18 24.89 10.14
C LEU A 88 12.06 23.70 11.10
N ILE A 89 10.95 22.99 11.01
CA ILE A 89 10.69 21.75 11.76
C ILE A 89 10.58 20.60 10.76
N VAL A 90 11.50 19.65 10.84
CA VAL A 90 11.55 18.48 9.95
C VAL A 90 11.18 17.21 10.69
N GLY A 91 10.38 16.37 10.04
CA GLY A 91 10.01 15.03 10.49
C GLY A 91 9.82 14.10 9.29
N VAL A 92 9.81 12.79 9.53
CA VAL A 92 9.48 11.81 8.48
C VAL A 92 7.98 11.82 8.23
N LYS A 93 7.18 11.71 9.29
CA LYS A 93 5.72 11.68 9.20
C LYS A 93 5.13 12.92 9.86
N ARG A 94 3.85 13.13 9.57
CA ARG A 94 3.04 14.23 10.12
C ARG A 94 3.06 14.29 11.65
N PRO A 95 3.03 15.49 12.25
CA PRO A 95 2.78 15.67 13.67
C PRO A 95 1.29 15.51 14.02
N PRO A 96 0.97 15.28 15.31
CA PRO A 96 -0.37 15.50 15.84
C PRO A 96 -0.75 16.97 15.69
N GLU A 97 -2.02 17.22 15.42
CA GLU A 97 -2.55 18.54 15.08
C GLU A 97 -2.34 19.54 16.21
N GLU A 98 -2.55 19.08 17.46
CA GLU A 98 -2.40 19.86 18.67
C GLU A 98 -0.95 20.26 18.99
N LYS A 99 0.03 19.67 18.30
CA LYS A 99 1.46 19.99 18.46
C LYS A 99 2.00 20.90 17.35
N LEU A 100 1.16 21.29 16.39
CA LEU A 100 1.56 22.25 15.38
C LEU A 100 1.86 23.61 16.03
N LEU A 101 2.90 24.26 15.51
CA LEU A 101 3.32 25.58 15.97
C LEU A 101 2.99 26.61 14.89
N PRO A 102 2.35 27.73 15.23
CA PRO A 102 1.95 28.73 14.26
C PRO A 102 3.14 29.35 13.54
N LYS A 103 2.93 29.71 12.27
CA LYS A 103 3.86 30.51 11.47
C LYS A 103 5.27 29.92 11.42
N LYS A 104 5.35 28.59 11.33
CA LYS A 104 6.60 27.84 11.13
C LYS A 104 6.62 27.19 9.75
N THR A 105 7.81 26.91 9.26
CA THR A 105 8.00 26.03 8.10
C THR A 105 8.12 24.59 8.58
N TYR A 106 7.29 23.71 8.03
CA TYR A 106 7.32 22.28 8.29
C TYR A 106 7.65 21.52 7.02
N ALA A 107 8.48 20.47 7.14
CA ALA A 107 8.73 19.53 6.05
C ALA A 107 8.55 18.09 6.52
N PHE A 108 7.63 17.36 5.89
CA PHE A 108 7.33 15.95 6.16
C PHE A 108 6.45 15.34 5.05
N PHE A 109 6.28 14.01 5.03
CA PHE A 109 5.27 13.37 4.18
C PHE A 109 3.87 13.66 4.73
N SER A 110 3.16 14.60 4.13
CA SER A 110 1.85 15.04 4.66
C SER A 110 0.72 14.10 4.26
N HIS A 111 0.85 13.45 3.10
CA HIS A 111 -0.19 12.64 2.48
C HIS A 111 -1.54 13.40 2.44
N THR A 112 -1.51 14.67 2.02
CA THR A 112 -2.71 15.53 1.87
C THR A 112 -3.09 15.78 0.40
N ILE A 113 -2.15 15.58 -0.51
CA ILE A 113 -2.25 15.95 -1.93
C ILE A 113 -3.32 15.18 -2.74
N LYS A 114 -3.84 14.07 -2.21
CA LYS A 114 -4.94 13.28 -2.82
C LYS A 114 -6.25 13.44 -2.03
N ALA A 115 -6.35 14.45 -1.16
CA ALA A 115 -7.48 14.66 -0.25
C ALA A 115 -7.82 13.43 0.62
N GLN A 116 -6.79 12.76 1.14
CA GLN A 116 -6.93 11.61 2.02
C GLN A 116 -7.64 12.01 3.33
N GLU A 117 -8.79 11.38 3.64
CA GLU A 117 -9.68 11.75 4.75
C GLU A 117 -8.94 11.94 6.07
N ALA A 118 -8.11 10.94 6.41
CA ALA A 118 -7.44 10.85 7.68
C ALA A 118 -6.49 12.04 7.94
N ASN A 119 -6.20 12.85 6.92
CA ASN A 119 -5.21 13.93 6.99
C ASN A 119 -5.82 15.30 6.65
N MET A 120 -7.13 15.38 6.40
CA MET A 120 -7.77 16.65 6.05
C MET A 120 -7.87 17.60 7.24
N SER A 121 -8.15 17.08 8.44
CA SER A 121 -8.13 17.85 9.69
C SER A 121 -6.76 18.47 9.96
N LEU A 122 -5.68 17.72 9.73
CA LEU A 122 -4.31 18.23 9.80
C LEU A 122 -4.09 19.39 8.82
N LEU A 123 -4.54 19.24 7.57
CA LEU A 123 -4.38 20.32 6.58
C LEU A 123 -5.16 21.57 6.99
N ASP A 124 -6.33 21.41 7.60
CA ASP A 124 -7.12 22.54 8.11
C ASP A 124 -6.40 23.26 9.25
N GLU A 125 -5.80 22.51 10.18
CA GLU A 125 -4.99 23.10 11.25
C GLU A 125 -3.72 23.76 10.71
N ILE A 126 -3.08 23.19 9.68
CA ILE A 126 -1.93 23.82 8.98
C ILE A 126 -2.31 25.16 8.38
N LEU A 127 -3.47 25.25 7.72
CA LEU A 127 -3.98 26.50 7.16
C LEU A 127 -4.30 27.49 8.29
N LYS A 128 -5.01 27.06 9.33
CA LYS A 128 -5.38 27.90 10.46
C LYS A 128 -4.18 28.47 11.23
N GLN A 129 -3.13 27.66 11.41
CA GLN A 129 -1.90 28.04 12.10
C GLN A 129 -0.92 28.81 11.18
N GLU A 130 -1.31 29.07 9.93
CA GLU A 130 -0.47 29.71 8.91
C GLU A 130 0.88 29.01 8.74
N VAL A 131 0.89 27.68 8.86
CA VAL A 131 2.09 26.86 8.65
C VAL A 131 2.43 26.84 7.17
N ARG A 132 3.73 26.99 6.86
CA ARG A 132 4.25 26.68 5.53
C ARG A 132 4.58 25.19 5.45
N LEU A 133 3.81 24.44 4.68
CA LEU A 133 3.95 22.99 4.55
C LEU A 133 4.71 22.64 3.27
N ILE A 134 5.88 22.00 3.43
CA ILE A 134 6.66 21.38 2.36
C ILE A 134 6.43 19.87 2.40
N ASP A 135 5.90 19.29 1.33
CA ASP A 135 5.69 17.84 1.25
C ASP A 135 6.80 17.16 0.44
N TYR A 136 7.55 16.26 1.09
CA TYR A 136 8.62 15.49 0.45
C TYR A 136 8.12 14.64 -0.74
N GLU A 137 6.83 14.30 -0.80
CA GLU A 137 6.22 13.59 -1.92
C GLU A 137 6.21 14.42 -3.21
N LYS A 138 6.27 15.75 -3.09
CA LYS A 138 6.21 16.70 -4.20
C LYS A 138 7.54 17.35 -4.54
N MET A 139 8.62 16.93 -3.91
CA MET A 139 9.98 17.29 -4.33
C MET A 139 10.37 16.48 -5.57
N VAL A 140 10.20 17.09 -6.74
CA VAL A 140 10.47 16.48 -8.06
C VAL A 140 11.45 17.33 -8.85
N ASP A 141 12.31 16.68 -9.63
CA ASP A 141 13.23 17.36 -10.57
C ASP A 141 12.50 17.86 -11.83
N HIS A 142 13.23 18.52 -12.71
CA HIS A 142 12.72 19.04 -13.99
C HIS A 142 12.22 17.96 -14.96
N ARG A 143 12.52 16.68 -14.72
CA ARG A 143 12.03 15.52 -15.48
C ARG A 143 10.81 14.88 -14.81
N GLY A 144 10.31 15.46 -13.71
CA GLY A 144 9.21 14.91 -12.93
C GLY A 144 9.62 13.74 -12.03
N MET A 145 10.92 13.47 -11.88
CA MET A 145 11.42 12.38 -11.04
C MET A 145 11.50 12.85 -9.60
N ARG A 146 10.96 12.04 -8.69
CA ARG A 146 11.03 12.31 -7.26
C ARG A 146 12.47 12.23 -6.75
N VAL A 147 12.94 13.27 -6.07
CA VAL A 147 14.35 13.36 -5.62
C VAL A 147 14.56 12.93 -4.17
N VAL A 148 13.52 13.04 -3.33
CA VAL A 148 13.58 12.63 -1.91
C VAL A 148 12.56 11.51 -1.65
N ALA A 149 13.02 10.26 -1.48
CA ALA A 149 12.16 9.10 -1.25
C ALA A 149 12.89 7.95 -0.53
N PHE A 150 12.13 7.02 0.07
CA PHE A 150 12.67 5.81 0.72
C PHE A 150 12.67 4.56 -0.17
N GLY A 151 12.46 4.70 -1.48
CA GLY A 151 12.17 3.58 -2.39
C GLY A 151 13.20 2.45 -2.31
N GLN A 152 14.49 2.76 -2.25
CA GLN A 152 15.55 1.74 -2.17
C GLN A 152 15.44 0.88 -0.91
N TRP A 153 15.28 1.51 0.25
CA TRP A 153 15.14 0.80 1.52
C TRP A 153 13.79 0.08 1.67
N ALA A 154 12.76 0.50 0.95
CA ALA A 154 11.53 -0.27 0.84
C ALA A 154 11.78 -1.57 0.06
N GLY A 155 12.56 -1.51 -1.02
CA GLY A 155 13.05 -2.66 -1.78
C GLY A 155 13.85 -3.64 -0.94
N VAL A 156 14.86 -3.13 -0.22
CA VAL A 156 15.73 -3.93 0.66
C VAL A 156 14.92 -4.66 1.73
N ALA A 157 14.13 -3.93 2.53
CA ALA A 157 13.32 -4.54 3.58
C ALA A 157 12.22 -5.46 3.02
N GLY A 158 11.61 -5.09 1.89
CA GLY A 158 10.60 -5.89 1.20
C GLY A 158 11.16 -7.23 0.73
N MET A 159 12.36 -7.25 0.13
CA MET A 159 12.98 -8.49 -0.32
C MET A 159 13.35 -9.42 0.84
N ILE A 160 13.92 -8.88 1.92
CA ILE A 160 14.22 -9.67 3.14
C ILE A 160 12.95 -10.31 3.67
N ASN A 161 11.87 -9.54 3.79
CA ASN A 161 10.58 -10.05 4.25
C ASN A 161 10.01 -11.10 3.29
N MET A 162 10.14 -10.93 1.97
CA MET A 162 9.67 -11.93 1.02
C MET A 162 10.45 -13.24 1.08
N LEU A 163 11.76 -13.20 1.31
CA LEU A 163 12.56 -14.41 1.53
C LEU A 163 12.12 -15.13 2.81
N HIS A 164 11.91 -14.39 3.91
CA HIS A 164 11.34 -14.95 5.13
C HIS A 164 9.95 -15.57 4.90
N GLY A 165 9.05 -14.84 4.23
CA GLY A 165 7.70 -15.30 3.90
C GLY A 165 7.71 -16.56 3.02
N LEU A 166 8.61 -16.65 2.05
CA LEU A 166 8.81 -17.87 1.27
C LEU A 166 9.26 -19.04 2.14
N GLY A 167 10.14 -18.82 3.12
CA GLY A 167 10.52 -19.83 4.10
C GLY A 167 9.30 -20.40 4.84
N LEU A 168 8.43 -19.52 5.34
CA LEU A 168 7.17 -19.91 5.99
C LEU A 168 6.22 -20.63 5.02
N ARG A 169 6.09 -20.13 3.79
CA ARG A 169 5.20 -20.71 2.78
C ARG A 169 5.66 -22.10 2.35
N PHE A 170 6.95 -22.29 2.15
CA PHE A 170 7.51 -23.61 1.86
C PHE A 170 7.29 -24.57 3.02
N LEU A 171 7.51 -24.13 4.26
CA LEU A 171 7.25 -24.97 5.44
C LEU A 171 5.79 -25.43 5.49
N ALA A 172 4.84 -24.51 5.27
CA ALA A 172 3.41 -24.81 5.22
C ALA A 172 3.01 -25.78 4.09
N LEU A 173 3.81 -25.83 3.02
CA LEU A 173 3.65 -26.77 1.90
C LEU A 173 4.45 -28.08 2.10
N GLY A 174 5.04 -28.31 3.27
CA GLY A 174 5.78 -29.53 3.60
C GLY A 174 7.25 -29.51 3.16
N HIS A 175 7.83 -28.34 2.93
CA HIS A 175 9.21 -28.18 2.48
C HIS A 175 10.05 -27.40 3.49
N HIS A 176 11.09 -28.06 4.02
CA HIS A 176 12.18 -27.35 4.67
C HIS A 176 13.13 -26.78 3.60
N THR A 177 13.40 -25.47 3.67
CA THR A 177 14.30 -24.77 2.75
C THR A 177 15.23 -23.84 3.54
N PRO A 178 16.41 -23.47 3.00
CA PRO A 178 17.33 -22.53 3.64
C PRO A 178 16.70 -21.17 4.00
N PHE A 179 15.64 -20.75 3.28
CA PHE A 179 14.91 -19.52 3.59
C PHE A 179 14.25 -19.51 4.97
N MET A 180 14.01 -20.69 5.58
CA MET A 180 13.40 -20.83 6.91
C MET A 180 14.18 -20.10 8.01
N HIS A 181 15.49 -19.90 7.82
CA HIS A 181 16.37 -19.25 8.79
C HIS A 181 16.52 -17.74 8.60
N ILE A 182 15.96 -17.19 7.53
CA ILE A 182 15.93 -15.74 7.31
C ILE A 182 14.78 -15.19 8.17
N GLY A 183 15.10 -14.29 9.11
CA GLY A 183 14.11 -13.52 9.86
C GLY A 183 13.58 -12.30 9.09
N MET A 184 12.50 -11.71 9.59
CA MET A 184 11.97 -10.42 9.13
C MET A 184 13.01 -9.30 9.24
N ALA A 185 12.95 -8.28 8.38
CA ALA A 185 13.94 -7.21 8.33
C ALA A 185 14.15 -6.51 9.69
N HIS A 186 13.10 -6.34 10.50
CA HIS A 186 13.19 -5.71 11.81
C HIS A 186 13.82 -6.59 12.91
N ASN A 187 14.03 -7.88 12.65
CA ASN A 187 14.71 -8.78 13.59
C ASN A 187 16.24 -8.59 13.58
N TYR A 188 16.77 -7.91 12.55
CA TYR A 188 18.19 -7.61 12.45
C TYR A 188 18.50 -6.24 13.02
N ARG A 189 19.68 -6.11 13.62
CA ARG A 189 20.13 -4.81 14.15
C ARG A 189 20.42 -3.80 13.04
N ASN A 190 20.89 -4.28 11.91
CA ASN A 190 21.27 -3.52 10.73
C ASN A 190 21.19 -4.41 9.48
N SER A 191 21.23 -3.76 8.33
CA SER A 191 21.23 -4.38 7.00
C SER A 191 22.34 -5.41 6.80
N SER A 192 23.54 -5.19 7.35
CA SER A 192 24.66 -6.13 7.21
C SER A 192 24.37 -7.49 7.86
N GLN A 193 23.69 -7.51 9.01
CA GLN A 193 23.25 -8.77 9.63
C GLN A 193 22.18 -9.48 8.81
N ALA A 194 21.24 -8.74 8.22
CA ALA A 194 20.23 -9.32 7.33
C ALA A 194 20.88 -9.94 6.08
N VAL A 195 21.84 -9.23 5.46
CA VAL A 195 22.62 -9.73 4.32
C VAL A 195 23.38 -11.01 4.69
N GLN A 196 23.95 -11.11 5.89
CA GLN A 196 24.63 -12.33 6.31
C GLN A 196 23.67 -13.53 6.36
N ALA A 197 22.46 -13.37 6.90
CA ALA A 197 21.48 -14.45 6.92
C ALA A 197 21.04 -14.88 5.51
N VAL A 198 20.95 -13.93 4.57
CA VAL A 198 20.66 -14.22 3.15
C VAL A 198 21.82 -14.98 2.51
N ARG A 199 23.08 -14.59 2.79
CA ARG A 199 24.27 -15.31 2.31
C ARG A 199 24.33 -16.74 2.85
N ASP A 200 24.05 -16.92 4.13
CA ASP A 200 24.02 -18.25 4.78
C ASP A 200 23.03 -19.18 4.06
N ALA A 201 21.80 -18.70 3.80
CA ALA A 201 20.82 -19.42 2.99
C ALA A 201 21.32 -19.66 1.56
N GLY A 202 22.00 -18.68 0.97
CA GLY A 202 22.62 -18.77 -0.35
C GLY A 202 23.70 -19.86 -0.44
N TYR A 203 24.53 -20.03 0.57
CA TYR A 203 25.53 -21.09 0.63
C TYR A 203 24.88 -22.48 0.61
N GLU A 204 23.82 -22.69 1.38
CA GLU A 204 23.06 -23.94 1.38
C GLU A 204 22.42 -24.24 0.03
N ILE A 205 21.86 -23.22 -0.63
CA ILE A 205 21.33 -23.34 -2.00
C ILE A 205 22.45 -23.79 -2.95
N ALA A 206 23.62 -23.14 -2.92
CA ALA A 206 24.75 -23.47 -3.80
C ALA A 206 25.28 -24.91 -3.60
N LEU A 207 25.16 -25.45 -2.38
CA LEU A 207 25.47 -26.85 -2.06
C LEU A 207 24.41 -27.84 -2.55
N GLY A 208 23.29 -27.36 -3.09
CA GLY A 208 22.19 -28.18 -3.61
C GLY A 208 21.26 -28.71 -2.52
N LEU A 209 21.15 -27.99 -1.40
CA LEU A 209 20.29 -28.39 -0.27
C LEU A 209 18.81 -27.98 -0.44
N MET A 210 18.43 -27.47 -1.62
CA MET A 210 17.02 -27.24 -1.96
C MET A 210 16.30 -28.57 -2.27
N PRO A 211 15.07 -28.79 -1.77
CA PRO A 211 14.27 -29.96 -2.14
C PRO A 211 14.02 -30.01 -3.65
N LYS A 212 14.23 -31.17 -4.28
CA LYS A 212 14.00 -31.30 -5.74
C LYS A 212 12.54 -31.11 -6.15
N SER A 213 11.60 -31.39 -5.25
CA SER A 213 10.16 -31.34 -5.51
C SER A 213 9.60 -29.94 -5.74
N ILE A 214 10.33 -28.88 -5.32
CA ILE A 214 9.90 -27.49 -5.57
C ILE A 214 10.35 -26.97 -6.95
N GLY A 215 11.33 -27.65 -7.57
CA GLY A 215 11.92 -27.23 -8.84
C GLY A 215 12.70 -25.89 -8.77
N PRO A 216 13.08 -25.32 -9.94
CA PRO A 216 13.82 -24.07 -9.99
C PRO A 216 12.99 -22.88 -9.49
N LEU A 217 13.60 -22.00 -8.69
CA LEU A 217 12.90 -20.82 -8.18
C LEU A 217 13.16 -19.59 -9.05
N THR A 218 12.09 -18.89 -9.38
CA THR A 218 12.07 -17.74 -10.29
C THR A 218 11.48 -16.51 -9.61
N PHE A 219 12.26 -15.46 -9.49
CA PHE A 219 11.90 -14.18 -8.88
C PHE A 219 11.73 -13.13 -9.98
N VAL A 220 10.59 -12.44 -9.97
CA VAL A 220 10.31 -11.39 -10.94
C VAL A 220 10.21 -10.05 -10.21
N PHE A 221 10.99 -9.08 -10.66
CA PHE A 221 10.99 -7.71 -10.14
C PHE A 221 10.26 -6.80 -11.12
N SER A 222 9.12 -6.24 -10.73
CA SER A 222 8.41 -5.28 -11.60
C SER A 222 8.96 -3.86 -11.40
N GLY A 223 9.24 -3.19 -12.52
CA GLY A 223 9.81 -1.86 -12.56
C GLY A 223 11.34 -1.84 -12.44
N THR A 224 11.93 -0.72 -12.86
CA THR A 224 13.38 -0.47 -12.88
C THR A 224 13.82 0.64 -11.92
N GLY A 225 12.90 1.08 -11.05
CA GLY A 225 13.11 2.15 -10.07
C GLY A 225 13.84 1.68 -8.80
N ASN A 226 13.94 2.59 -7.83
CA ASN A 226 14.72 2.36 -6.60
C ASN A 226 14.23 1.17 -5.78
N VAL A 227 12.92 0.91 -5.74
CA VAL A 227 12.35 -0.28 -5.07
C VAL A 227 12.91 -1.57 -5.66
N SER A 228 12.83 -1.72 -6.97
CA SER A 228 13.34 -2.89 -7.68
C SER A 228 14.85 -3.05 -7.48
N LYS A 229 15.63 -1.96 -7.56
CA LYS A 229 17.07 -1.98 -7.32
C LYS A 229 17.43 -2.41 -5.89
N GLY A 230 16.76 -1.87 -4.88
CA GLY A 230 16.98 -2.26 -3.48
C GLY A 230 16.61 -3.72 -3.21
N ALA A 231 15.56 -4.23 -3.85
CA ALA A 231 15.23 -5.65 -3.76
C ALA A 231 16.29 -6.53 -4.44
N GLN A 232 16.80 -6.12 -5.58
CA GLN A 232 17.88 -6.80 -6.30
C GLN A 232 19.18 -6.82 -5.49
N GLU A 233 19.51 -5.76 -4.73
CA GLU A 233 20.69 -5.74 -3.85
C GLU A 233 20.69 -6.90 -2.86
N ILE A 234 19.54 -7.22 -2.26
CA ILE A 234 19.40 -8.38 -1.38
C ILE A 234 19.38 -9.70 -2.16
N PHE A 235 18.70 -9.74 -3.30
CA PHE A 235 18.65 -10.95 -4.13
C PHE A 235 20.03 -11.39 -4.64
N ASN A 236 20.89 -10.43 -4.97
CA ASN A 236 22.27 -10.67 -5.43
C ASN A 236 23.17 -11.34 -4.38
N GLU A 237 22.75 -11.39 -3.12
CA GLU A 237 23.46 -12.08 -2.05
C GLU A 237 23.15 -13.59 -2.02
N LEU A 238 22.20 -14.06 -2.84
CA LEU A 238 21.95 -15.47 -3.14
C LEU A 238 22.81 -15.91 -4.35
N PRO A 239 23.05 -17.22 -4.55
CA PRO A 239 23.57 -17.72 -5.82
C PRO A 239 22.50 -17.50 -6.89
N CYS A 240 22.56 -16.37 -7.60
CA CYS A 240 21.52 -15.99 -8.54
C CYS A 240 22.01 -15.85 -9.98
N GLU A 241 21.11 -16.06 -10.93
CA GLU A 241 21.30 -15.77 -12.34
C GLU A 241 20.14 -14.92 -12.85
N PHE A 242 20.46 -13.76 -13.45
CA PHE A 242 19.45 -12.95 -14.11
C PHE A 242 19.25 -13.42 -15.55
N VAL A 243 17.99 -13.60 -15.94
CA VAL A 243 17.59 -14.04 -17.28
C VAL A 243 16.54 -13.11 -17.87
N GLU A 244 16.50 -13.07 -19.19
CA GLU A 244 15.53 -12.26 -19.92
C GLU A 244 14.11 -12.85 -19.81
N PRO A 245 13.05 -12.03 -19.94
CA PRO A 245 11.66 -12.49 -19.76
C PRO A 245 11.27 -13.68 -20.65
N HIS A 246 11.83 -13.78 -21.86
CA HIS A 246 11.54 -14.87 -22.79
C HIS A 246 12.19 -16.20 -22.38
N GLU A 247 13.21 -16.17 -21.53
CA GLU A 247 13.92 -17.36 -21.00
C GLU A 247 13.24 -17.92 -19.75
N LEU A 248 12.37 -17.13 -19.09
CA LEU A 248 11.73 -17.47 -17.82
C LEU A 248 11.01 -18.83 -17.86
N LYS A 249 10.33 -19.12 -18.99
CA LYS A 249 9.65 -20.40 -19.21
C LYS A 249 10.60 -21.59 -19.13
N GLU A 250 11.78 -21.47 -19.74
CA GLU A 250 12.74 -22.56 -19.81
C GLU A 250 13.41 -22.79 -18.45
N VAL A 251 13.91 -21.72 -17.82
CA VAL A 251 14.55 -21.84 -16.51
C VAL A 251 13.59 -22.28 -15.42
N SER A 252 12.29 -21.93 -15.52
CA SER A 252 11.27 -22.37 -14.56
C SER A 252 11.08 -23.89 -14.51
N LYS A 253 11.52 -24.61 -15.56
CA LYS A 253 11.42 -26.06 -15.71
C LYS A 253 12.77 -26.76 -15.55
N ASN A 254 13.79 -26.23 -16.22
CA ASN A 254 15.08 -26.92 -16.41
C ASN A 254 16.26 -26.20 -15.73
N GLY A 255 15.99 -25.16 -14.94
CA GLY A 255 17.01 -24.44 -14.20
C GLY A 255 17.79 -25.31 -13.20
N ASP A 256 19.04 -24.92 -12.94
CA ASP A 256 19.89 -25.55 -11.92
C ASP A 256 19.37 -25.20 -10.53
N LEU A 257 19.12 -26.22 -9.71
CA LEU A 257 18.59 -26.07 -8.36
C LEU A 257 19.61 -25.50 -7.36
N ARG A 258 20.87 -25.35 -7.77
CA ARG A 258 21.93 -24.73 -6.96
C ARG A 258 21.96 -23.21 -7.05
N LYS A 259 20.97 -22.61 -7.71
CA LYS A 259 20.80 -21.17 -7.85
C LYS A 259 19.32 -20.78 -7.97
N VAL A 260 19.08 -19.49 -7.82
CA VAL A 260 17.78 -18.84 -8.04
C VAL A 260 17.83 -17.95 -9.26
N TYR A 261 16.70 -17.81 -9.96
CA TYR A 261 16.64 -17.05 -11.21
C TYR A 261 15.91 -15.72 -10.99
N GLY A 262 16.48 -14.62 -11.47
CA GLY A 262 15.90 -13.28 -11.39
C GLY A 262 15.51 -12.74 -12.77
N THR A 263 14.40 -12.03 -12.87
CA THR A 263 14.01 -11.30 -14.09
C THR A 263 13.50 -9.92 -13.72
N VAL A 264 14.04 -8.87 -14.37
CA VAL A 264 13.59 -7.49 -14.18
C VAL A 264 12.66 -7.09 -15.31
N LEU A 265 11.47 -6.60 -14.96
CA LEU A 265 10.47 -6.19 -15.94
C LEU A 265 10.40 -4.68 -16.10
N SER A 266 10.52 -4.23 -17.34
CA SER A 266 10.14 -2.89 -17.77
C SER A 266 8.84 -2.98 -18.57
N ARG A 267 8.23 -1.81 -18.83
CA ARG A 267 6.93 -1.67 -19.50
C ARG A 267 6.85 -2.47 -20.80
N HIS A 268 7.88 -2.39 -21.65
CA HIS A 268 7.93 -3.05 -22.95
C HIS A 268 7.93 -4.58 -22.90
N HIS A 269 8.23 -5.19 -21.74
CA HIS A 269 8.21 -6.64 -21.59
C HIS A 269 6.81 -7.23 -21.46
N HIS A 270 5.83 -6.43 -21.02
CA HIS A 270 4.49 -6.94 -20.71
C HIS A 270 3.36 -6.05 -21.20
N LEU A 271 3.58 -4.77 -21.49
CA LEU A 271 2.56 -3.90 -22.06
C LEU A 271 2.62 -3.96 -23.57
N VAL A 272 1.45 -4.14 -24.19
CA VAL A 272 1.31 -4.21 -25.64
C VAL A 272 0.03 -3.51 -26.07
N ARG A 273 0.05 -2.89 -27.25
CA ARG A 273 -1.13 -2.30 -27.87
C ARG A 273 -2.14 -3.41 -28.19
N LYS A 274 -3.42 -3.15 -27.93
CA LYS A 274 -4.50 -4.13 -28.13
C LYS A 274 -4.70 -4.56 -29.59
N THR A 275 -4.27 -3.74 -30.55
CA THR A 275 -4.52 -3.96 -31.98
C THR A 275 -3.48 -4.85 -32.66
N ASP A 276 -2.19 -4.65 -32.37
CA ASP A 276 -1.08 -5.29 -33.09
C ASP A 276 -0.06 -5.97 -32.17
N GLY A 277 -0.16 -5.78 -30.84
CA GLY A 277 0.77 -6.37 -29.88
C GLY A 277 2.11 -5.65 -29.74
N VAL A 278 2.27 -4.44 -30.31
CA VAL A 278 3.52 -3.66 -30.23
C VAL A 278 3.50 -2.72 -29.02
N TYR A 279 4.66 -2.45 -28.43
CA TYR A 279 4.82 -1.43 -27.39
C TYR A 279 5.44 -0.14 -27.94
N ASP A 280 4.71 0.98 -27.86
CA ASP A 280 5.24 2.32 -28.09
C ASP A 280 5.19 3.14 -26.78
N PRO A 281 6.34 3.56 -26.21
CA PRO A 281 6.36 4.27 -24.94
C PRO A 281 5.71 5.66 -25.01
N VAL A 282 5.84 6.38 -26.13
CA VAL A 282 5.33 7.75 -26.27
C VAL A 282 3.82 7.76 -26.43
N GLU A 283 3.29 6.78 -27.17
CA GLU A 283 1.84 6.61 -27.28
C GLU A 283 1.24 6.10 -25.96
N TYR A 284 1.88 5.14 -25.29
CA TYR A 284 1.42 4.63 -24.00
C TYR A 284 1.29 5.73 -22.95
N ASP A 285 2.27 6.64 -22.86
CA ASP A 285 2.23 7.75 -21.90
C ASP A 285 1.07 8.72 -22.16
N LYS A 286 0.55 8.79 -23.40
CA LYS A 286 -0.57 9.68 -23.78
C LYS A 286 -1.92 8.97 -23.75
N ASN A 287 -1.96 7.70 -24.15
CA ASN A 287 -3.17 6.91 -24.38
C ASN A 287 -3.02 5.50 -23.77
N PRO A 288 -2.82 5.36 -22.45
CA PRO A 288 -2.57 4.07 -21.81
C PRO A 288 -3.73 3.07 -21.96
N GLU A 289 -4.95 3.56 -22.21
CA GLU A 289 -6.15 2.75 -22.43
C GLU A 289 -6.11 1.92 -23.72
N LEU A 290 -5.24 2.26 -24.68
CA LEU A 290 -5.03 1.48 -25.90
C LEU A 290 -4.20 0.21 -25.66
N TYR A 291 -3.62 0.08 -24.47
CA TYR A 291 -2.71 -1.00 -24.11
C TYR A 291 -3.36 -2.03 -23.20
N THR A 292 -2.80 -3.24 -23.19
CA THR A 292 -3.12 -4.31 -22.24
C THR A 292 -1.82 -4.92 -21.72
N SER A 293 -1.88 -5.55 -20.55
CA SER A 293 -0.76 -6.32 -20.00
C SER A 293 -0.87 -7.79 -20.44
N ARG A 294 0.26 -8.40 -20.82
CA ARG A 294 0.46 -9.84 -21.03
C ARG A 294 1.21 -10.51 -19.86
N PHE A 295 1.39 -9.79 -18.74
CA PHE A 295 2.08 -10.32 -17.58
C PHE A 295 1.46 -11.64 -17.09
N ASN A 296 0.14 -11.74 -17.07
CA ASN A 296 -0.63 -12.92 -16.66
C ASN A 296 -0.37 -14.17 -17.53
N THR A 297 0.01 -14.03 -18.80
CA THR A 297 0.22 -15.16 -19.73
C THR A 297 1.68 -15.47 -19.96
N ASP A 298 2.52 -14.44 -20.09
CA ASP A 298 3.87 -14.59 -20.60
C ASP A 298 4.90 -14.72 -19.46
N ILE A 299 4.58 -14.19 -18.27
CA ILE A 299 5.51 -14.10 -17.14
C ILE A 299 4.99 -14.82 -15.88
N ALA A 300 3.80 -14.46 -15.41
CA ALA A 300 3.24 -14.94 -14.15
C ALA A 300 3.17 -16.48 -14.03
N PRO A 301 2.84 -17.26 -15.09
CA PRO A 301 2.82 -18.72 -15.01
C PRO A 301 4.17 -19.35 -14.69
N TYR A 302 5.26 -18.63 -14.92
CA TYR A 302 6.64 -19.08 -14.71
C TYR A 302 7.32 -18.40 -13.53
N THR A 303 6.58 -17.60 -12.76
CA THR A 303 7.07 -16.82 -11.62
C THR A 303 6.81 -17.57 -10.32
N THR A 304 7.81 -17.71 -9.46
CA THR A 304 7.67 -18.24 -8.10
C THR A 304 7.26 -17.14 -7.13
N CYS A 305 8.01 -16.04 -7.16
CA CYS A 305 7.79 -14.89 -6.29
C CYS A 305 7.84 -13.60 -7.11
N LEU A 306 6.77 -12.79 -7.02
CA LEU A 306 6.73 -11.46 -7.63
C LEU A 306 7.11 -10.41 -6.58
N ILE A 307 8.11 -9.59 -6.87
CA ILE A 307 8.44 -8.39 -6.11
C ILE A 307 7.93 -7.19 -6.90
N ASN A 308 6.77 -6.68 -6.51
CA ASN A 308 6.09 -5.61 -7.21
C ASN A 308 6.49 -4.23 -6.68
N GLY A 309 7.06 -3.39 -7.55
CA GLY A 309 7.55 -2.05 -7.20
C GLY A 309 7.09 -0.95 -8.15
N ILE A 310 6.07 -1.21 -8.97
CA ILE A 310 5.57 -0.24 -9.95
C ILE A 310 4.52 0.69 -9.32
N TYR A 311 4.57 1.96 -9.73
CA TYR A 311 3.43 2.85 -9.57
C TYR A 311 2.33 2.46 -10.57
N TRP A 312 1.08 2.47 -10.13
CA TRP A 312 -0.08 2.20 -10.97
C TRP A 312 -1.06 3.36 -10.98
N ASP A 313 -1.65 3.61 -12.15
CA ASP A 313 -2.70 4.60 -12.36
C ASP A 313 -3.99 3.92 -12.83
N PRO A 314 -5.19 4.36 -12.40
CA PRO A 314 -6.46 3.77 -12.80
C PRO A 314 -6.71 3.61 -14.31
N HIS A 315 -6.06 4.42 -15.15
CA HIS A 315 -6.22 4.38 -16.61
C HIS A 315 -5.24 3.39 -17.28
N THR A 316 -4.32 2.81 -16.51
CA THR A 316 -3.28 1.88 -17.00
C THR A 316 -3.65 0.41 -16.72
N PRO A 317 -3.23 -0.53 -17.57
CA PRO A 317 -3.49 -1.95 -17.35
C PRO A 317 -2.90 -2.48 -16.02
N ARG A 318 -3.63 -3.36 -15.34
CA ARG A 318 -3.15 -4.09 -14.16
C ARG A 318 -2.16 -5.18 -14.56
N LEU A 319 -1.30 -5.59 -13.63
CA LEU A 319 -0.45 -6.78 -13.81
C LEU A 319 -1.28 -8.05 -13.69
N LEU A 320 -2.09 -8.16 -12.63
CA LEU A 320 -2.94 -9.30 -12.35
C LEU A 320 -4.31 -8.84 -11.85
N ASN A 321 -5.36 -9.40 -12.45
CA ASN A 321 -6.73 -9.30 -11.96
C ASN A 321 -7.16 -10.61 -11.25
N ARG A 322 -8.33 -10.61 -10.60
CA ARG A 322 -8.87 -11.78 -9.88
C ARG A 322 -9.02 -13.03 -10.76
N ARG A 323 -9.43 -12.84 -12.03
CA ARG A 323 -9.58 -13.95 -12.98
C ARG A 323 -8.23 -14.51 -13.42
N ASP A 324 -7.21 -13.67 -13.51
CA ASP A 324 -5.85 -14.11 -13.78
C ASP A 324 -5.34 -14.99 -12.64
N ALA A 325 -5.53 -14.57 -11.39
CA ALA A 325 -5.15 -15.36 -10.22
C ALA A 325 -5.85 -16.74 -10.20
N GLN A 326 -7.16 -16.80 -10.45
CA GLN A 326 -7.89 -18.08 -10.56
C GLN A 326 -7.29 -19.02 -11.61
N ARG A 327 -6.89 -18.49 -12.77
CA ARG A 327 -6.27 -19.29 -13.83
C ARG A 327 -4.86 -19.76 -13.44
N LEU A 328 -4.09 -18.91 -12.79
CA LEU A 328 -2.71 -19.21 -12.37
C LEU A 328 -2.66 -20.25 -11.24
N LEU A 329 -3.68 -20.28 -10.40
CA LEU A 329 -3.79 -21.17 -9.24
C LEU A 329 -4.60 -22.44 -9.52
N ALA A 330 -5.14 -22.58 -10.73
CA ALA A 330 -5.87 -23.77 -11.14
C ALA A 330 -4.98 -25.02 -10.96
N PRO A 331 -5.50 -26.09 -10.33
CA PRO A 331 -4.71 -27.29 -10.06
C PRO A 331 -4.11 -27.86 -11.35
N VAL A 332 -2.79 -27.99 -11.38
CA VAL A 332 -2.11 -28.67 -12.48
C VAL A 332 -2.12 -30.16 -12.20
N LYS A 333 -2.74 -30.96 -13.07
CA LYS A 333 -2.63 -32.43 -12.99
C LYS A 333 -1.19 -32.82 -13.32
N SER A 334 -0.38 -33.06 -12.31
CA SER A 334 0.95 -33.64 -12.52
C SER A 334 0.82 -35.12 -12.89
N GLY A 335 1.55 -35.53 -13.93
CA GLY A 335 1.71 -36.93 -14.31
C GLY A 335 2.89 -37.61 -13.61
N ALA A 336 3.59 -36.91 -12.71
CA ALA A 336 4.75 -37.43 -12.00
C ALA A 336 4.35 -38.31 -10.81
N VAL A 337 5.24 -39.23 -10.46
CA VAL A 337 5.06 -40.11 -9.29
C VAL A 337 5.22 -39.27 -8.02
N VAL A 338 4.09 -38.95 -7.38
CA VAL A 338 4.08 -38.24 -6.10
C VAL A 338 4.66 -39.14 -5.02
N THR A 339 5.77 -38.73 -4.41
CA THR A 339 6.29 -39.37 -3.20
C THR A 339 5.66 -38.67 -2.00
N GLU A 340 5.00 -39.43 -1.11
CA GLU A 340 4.19 -38.88 0.00
C GLU A 340 4.94 -37.84 0.86
N GLY A 341 6.23 -38.08 1.16
CA GLY A 341 7.07 -37.16 1.93
C GLY A 341 7.71 -36.01 1.14
N CYS A 342 7.50 -35.94 -0.17
CA CYS A 342 8.05 -34.92 -1.06
C CYS A 342 6.92 -34.33 -1.93
N PRO A 343 5.98 -33.59 -1.34
CA PRO A 343 4.85 -33.04 -2.08
C PRO A 343 5.32 -32.12 -3.23
N GLU A 344 4.54 -32.03 -4.29
CA GLU A 344 4.77 -31.01 -5.32
C GLU A 344 4.13 -29.69 -4.88
N LEU A 345 4.62 -28.58 -5.43
CA LEU A 345 3.98 -27.29 -5.24
C LEU A 345 2.60 -27.25 -5.92
N PRO A 346 1.59 -26.64 -5.31
CA PRO A 346 0.24 -26.58 -5.88
C PRO A 346 0.14 -25.74 -7.16
N HIS A 347 1.04 -24.76 -7.31
CA HIS A 347 1.15 -23.85 -8.46
C HIS A 347 2.51 -23.15 -8.42
N LYS A 348 2.92 -22.51 -9.52
CA LYS A 348 4.22 -21.83 -9.60
C LYS A 348 4.24 -20.53 -8.78
N LEU A 349 3.25 -19.65 -8.95
CA LEU A 349 3.19 -18.35 -8.29
C LEU A 349 2.79 -18.50 -6.82
N LEU A 350 3.78 -18.62 -5.94
CA LEU A 350 3.57 -18.87 -4.51
C LEU A 350 3.40 -17.60 -3.69
N ALA A 351 4.08 -16.52 -4.08
CA ALA A 351 4.14 -15.31 -3.28
C ALA A 351 4.19 -14.01 -4.11
N ILE A 352 3.61 -12.94 -3.58
CA ILE A 352 3.68 -11.58 -4.12
C ILE A 352 4.02 -10.62 -2.98
N GLY A 353 5.19 -9.99 -3.08
CA GLY A 353 5.56 -8.84 -2.29
C GLY A 353 5.17 -7.57 -3.02
N ASP A 354 4.02 -6.99 -2.69
CA ASP A 354 3.56 -5.73 -3.25
C ASP A 354 4.10 -4.52 -2.47
N ILE A 355 5.32 -4.12 -2.81
CA ILE A 355 6.04 -3.01 -2.15
C ILE A 355 5.45 -1.65 -2.54
N SER A 356 4.67 -1.55 -3.63
CA SER A 356 3.94 -0.32 -3.95
C SER A 356 2.81 -0.07 -2.93
N ALA A 357 2.30 -1.14 -2.32
CA ALA A 357 1.25 -1.11 -1.30
C ALA A 357 0.00 -0.32 -1.71
N ASP A 358 -0.37 -0.41 -3.00
CA ASP A 358 -1.55 0.26 -3.54
C ASP A 358 -2.78 -0.65 -3.47
N THR A 359 -3.68 -0.39 -2.51
CA THR A 359 -4.95 -1.13 -2.37
C THR A 359 -5.80 -1.04 -3.63
N GLY A 360 -6.13 -2.18 -4.21
CA GLY A 360 -6.84 -2.28 -5.48
C GLY A 360 -6.04 -1.70 -6.64
N GLY A 361 -4.70 -1.75 -6.58
CA GLY A 361 -3.76 -1.20 -7.56
C GLY A 361 -3.35 -2.18 -8.66
N SER A 362 -2.05 -2.25 -8.99
CA SER A 362 -1.58 -3.14 -10.07
C SER A 362 -1.88 -4.63 -9.85
N ILE A 363 -2.08 -5.04 -8.59
CA ILE A 363 -2.58 -6.35 -8.18
C ILE A 363 -4.01 -6.17 -7.64
N GLU A 364 -5.03 -6.52 -8.44
CA GLU A 364 -6.43 -6.17 -8.14
C GLU A 364 -6.96 -6.70 -6.82
N PHE A 365 -6.52 -7.88 -6.43
CA PHE A 365 -7.00 -8.58 -5.26
C PHE A 365 -6.26 -8.23 -3.97
N MET A 366 -5.24 -7.37 -4.03
CA MET A 366 -4.68 -6.74 -2.84
C MET A 366 -5.67 -5.67 -2.39
N THR A 367 -6.55 -6.00 -1.44
CA THR A 367 -7.59 -5.06 -0.98
C THR A 367 -7.16 -4.24 0.23
N GLU A 368 -6.19 -4.74 0.99
CA GLU A 368 -5.69 -4.12 2.22
C GLU A 368 -4.16 -4.28 2.30
N CYS A 369 -3.51 -3.34 2.98
CA CYS A 369 -2.08 -3.42 3.28
C CYS A 369 -1.86 -4.28 4.52
N THR A 370 -0.94 -5.24 4.44
CA THR A 370 -0.40 -5.92 5.63
C THR A 370 0.37 -4.94 6.50
N THR A 371 0.61 -5.29 7.77
CA THR A 371 1.36 -4.44 8.72
C THR A 371 2.67 -5.11 9.12
N ILE A 372 3.58 -4.40 9.78
CA ILE A 372 4.81 -5.06 10.28
C ILE A 372 4.48 -6.12 11.33
N ASP A 373 3.40 -5.92 12.11
CA ASP A 373 2.92 -6.87 13.12
C ASP A 373 2.25 -8.11 12.50
N MET A 374 1.51 -7.92 11.40
CA MET A 374 0.86 -8.97 10.60
C MET A 374 1.33 -8.85 9.14
N PRO A 375 2.56 -9.32 8.82
CA PRO A 375 3.25 -9.00 7.57
C PRO A 375 2.80 -9.81 6.36
N PHE A 376 2.12 -10.93 6.58
CA PHE A 376 1.65 -11.79 5.51
C PHE A 376 0.17 -12.09 5.67
N CYS A 377 -0.50 -12.23 4.54
CA CYS A 377 -1.81 -12.85 4.43
C CYS A 377 -1.83 -13.78 3.21
N MET A 378 -2.72 -14.75 3.21
CA MET A 378 -2.95 -15.63 2.06
C MET A 378 -4.16 -15.13 1.27
N TYR A 379 -4.01 -15.09 -0.04
CA TYR A 379 -5.10 -14.83 -0.97
C TYR A 379 -5.56 -16.12 -1.65
N ASP A 380 -6.78 -16.57 -1.33
CA ASP A 380 -7.48 -17.65 -2.03
C ASP A 380 -8.25 -17.05 -3.22
N ALA A 381 -7.88 -17.43 -4.45
CA ALA A 381 -8.52 -16.90 -5.65
C ALA A 381 -9.87 -17.55 -5.98
N ASP A 382 -10.18 -18.74 -5.48
CA ASP A 382 -11.46 -19.40 -5.70
C ASP A 382 -12.54 -18.76 -4.83
N GLN A 383 -12.22 -18.55 -3.55
CA GLN A 383 -13.14 -17.95 -2.59
C GLN A 383 -13.08 -16.42 -2.59
N HIS A 384 -12.00 -15.83 -3.14
CA HIS A 384 -11.66 -14.42 -3.01
C HIS A 384 -11.59 -13.96 -1.55
N ILE A 385 -11.08 -14.84 -0.68
CA ILE A 385 -10.93 -14.59 0.75
C ILE A 385 -9.46 -14.35 1.06
N ILE A 386 -9.21 -13.40 1.95
CA ILE A 386 -7.91 -13.17 2.56
C ILE A 386 -7.94 -13.74 3.97
N HIS A 387 -6.94 -14.54 4.34
CA HIS A 387 -6.80 -15.07 5.70
C HIS A 387 -5.35 -15.02 6.20
N ASP A 388 -5.17 -14.98 7.52
CA ASP A 388 -3.85 -14.75 8.13
C ASP A 388 -2.98 -16.01 8.26
N SER A 389 -3.54 -17.20 8.08
CA SER A 389 -2.76 -18.44 8.04
C SER A 389 -1.92 -18.52 6.76
N VAL A 390 -0.67 -18.96 6.85
CA VAL A 390 0.21 -19.25 5.69
C VAL A 390 -0.03 -20.63 5.07
N GLU A 391 -0.89 -21.44 5.70
CA GLU A 391 -1.32 -22.76 5.23
C GLU A 391 -2.44 -22.66 4.19
N GLY A 392 -2.68 -23.77 3.47
CA GLY A 392 -3.77 -23.87 2.50
C GLY A 392 -3.42 -23.40 1.09
N ASN A 393 -4.45 -23.30 0.24
CA ASN A 393 -4.32 -22.92 -1.16
C ASN A 393 -4.21 -21.40 -1.32
N GLY A 394 -3.49 -20.96 -2.34
CA GLY A 394 -3.42 -19.54 -2.70
C GLY A 394 -2.02 -18.95 -2.65
N ILE A 395 -1.99 -17.61 -2.68
CA ILE A 395 -0.77 -16.81 -2.83
C ILE A 395 -0.46 -16.12 -1.50
N LEU A 396 0.77 -16.24 -1.03
CA LEU A 396 1.28 -15.45 0.09
C LEU A 396 1.47 -14.00 -0.35
N MET A 397 0.75 -13.08 0.27
CA MET A 397 0.82 -11.65 0.01
C MET A 397 1.57 -10.94 1.14
N CYS A 398 2.47 -10.02 0.79
CA CYS A 398 3.04 -9.03 1.71
C CYS A 398 2.93 -7.66 1.05
N SER A 399 2.31 -6.70 1.73
CA SER A 399 2.00 -5.38 1.20
C SER A 399 2.15 -4.26 2.24
N ILE A 400 3.22 -4.34 3.03
CA ILE A 400 3.53 -3.37 4.09
C ILE A 400 3.85 -2.00 3.48
N ASP A 401 3.12 -0.96 3.89
CA ASP A 401 3.21 0.40 3.32
C ASP A 401 4.38 1.24 3.88
N ASN A 402 5.04 0.75 4.93
CA ASN A 402 6.10 1.45 5.65
C ASN A 402 7.38 0.60 5.83
N LEU A 403 7.66 -0.31 4.90
CA LEU A 403 8.82 -1.22 4.89
C LEU A 403 10.15 -0.61 5.37
N PRO A 404 10.57 0.62 4.96
CA PRO A 404 11.83 1.20 5.41
C PRO A 404 11.93 1.43 6.93
N ALA A 405 10.80 1.43 7.65
CA ALA A 405 10.78 1.56 9.11
C ALA A 405 11.39 0.34 9.84
N GLN A 406 11.54 -0.79 9.13
CA GLN A 406 12.19 -1.99 9.67
C GLN A 406 13.72 -1.89 9.68
N LEU A 407 14.31 -1.05 8.82
CA LEU A 407 15.75 -0.75 8.77
C LEU A 407 15.97 0.76 8.95
N PRO A 408 15.62 1.31 10.14
CA PRO A 408 15.39 2.74 10.30
C PRO A 408 16.66 3.59 10.28
N ILE A 409 17.83 3.04 10.66
CA ILE A 409 19.08 3.80 10.72
C ILE A 409 19.53 4.12 9.29
N GLU A 410 19.68 3.09 8.47
CA GLU A 410 20.15 3.25 7.11
C GLU A 410 19.13 3.96 6.23
N ALA A 411 17.83 3.73 6.45
CA ALA A 411 16.77 4.52 5.81
C ALA A 411 16.87 6.01 6.17
N THR A 412 17.22 6.35 7.42
CA THR A 412 17.44 7.75 7.87
C THR A 412 18.67 8.38 7.23
N GLU A 413 19.76 7.61 7.10
CA GLU A 413 20.98 8.08 6.45
C GLU A 413 20.74 8.35 4.96
N TYR A 414 20.20 7.37 4.24
CA TYR A 414 19.93 7.49 2.81
C TYR A 414 18.93 8.59 2.49
N PHE A 415 17.83 8.67 3.25
CA PHE A 415 16.86 9.73 3.06
C PHE A 415 17.45 11.10 3.36
N GLY A 416 18.27 11.20 4.41
CA GLY A 416 18.99 12.41 4.75
C GLY A 416 19.93 12.86 3.63
N ASP A 417 20.65 11.96 2.95
CA ASP A 417 21.51 12.30 1.80
C ASP A 417 20.73 12.99 0.69
N LEU A 418 19.54 12.47 0.39
CA LEU A 418 18.68 13.00 -0.65
C LEU A 418 18.06 14.34 -0.26
N LEU A 419 17.73 14.52 1.02
CA LEU A 419 17.09 15.74 1.53
C LEU A 419 18.10 16.87 1.78
N PHE A 420 19.32 16.55 2.20
CA PHE A 420 20.32 17.49 2.67
C PHE A 420 20.59 18.67 1.73
N PRO A 421 20.70 18.49 0.39
CA PRO A 421 20.94 19.58 -0.55
C PRO A 421 19.88 20.69 -0.52
N TYR A 422 18.68 20.40 0.00
CA TYR A 422 17.56 21.33 0.05
C TYR A 422 17.32 21.92 1.45
N ILE A 423 18.01 21.42 2.48
CA ILE A 423 17.77 21.84 3.87
C ILE A 423 18.09 23.33 4.05
N GLU A 424 19.16 23.84 3.45
CA GLU A 424 19.57 25.23 3.64
C GLU A 424 18.49 26.21 3.16
N GLU A 425 17.94 26.01 1.96
CA GLU A 425 16.88 26.88 1.45
C GLU A 425 15.60 26.77 2.30
N MET A 426 15.21 25.57 2.74
CA MET A 426 14.07 25.39 3.66
C MET A 426 14.29 26.07 5.01
N LEU A 427 15.52 26.02 5.53
CA LEU A 427 15.88 26.52 6.85
C LEU A 427 15.90 28.05 6.91
N MET A 428 16.31 28.68 5.81
CA MET A 428 16.29 30.14 5.63
C MET A 428 14.87 30.69 5.41
N SER A 429 13.85 29.82 5.32
CA SER A 429 12.49 30.23 5.07
C SER A 429 11.82 30.92 6.25
N ASP A 430 11.02 31.94 5.96
CA ASP A 430 10.21 32.67 6.93
C ASP A 430 8.72 32.51 6.58
N ALA A 431 8.04 31.59 7.28
CA ALA A 431 6.62 31.31 7.03
C ALA A 431 5.69 32.51 7.23
N SER A 432 6.14 33.57 7.91
CA SER A 432 5.37 34.82 8.05
C SER A 432 5.36 35.69 6.79
N LYS A 433 6.35 35.53 5.90
CA LYS A 433 6.44 36.27 4.64
C LYS A 433 5.66 35.58 3.53
N PRO A 434 5.20 36.32 2.50
CA PRO A 434 4.64 35.73 1.29
C PRO A 434 5.60 34.76 0.58
N LEU A 435 5.06 33.68 0.01
CA LEU A 435 5.84 32.62 -0.65
C LEU A 435 6.65 33.12 -1.86
N ASP A 436 6.20 34.17 -2.55
CA ASP A 436 6.89 34.78 -3.69
C ASP A 436 8.18 35.51 -3.29
N GLN A 437 8.33 35.89 -2.02
CA GLN A 437 9.54 36.50 -1.46
C GLN A 437 10.59 35.47 -1.03
N GLU A 438 10.25 34.18 -1.05
CA GLU A 438 11.16 33.09 -0.69
C GLU A 438 12.06 32.73 -1.87
N ASN A 439 13.34 32.45 -1.58
CA ASN A 439 14.32 32.05 -2.59
C ASN A 439 14.43 30.52 -2.69
N PHE A 440 13.30 29.85 -2.95
CA PHE A 440 13.29 28.41 -3.19
C PHE A 440 13.61 28.05 -4.63
N SER A 441 14.42 27.00 -4.78
CA SER A 441 14.52 26.21 -6.00
C SER A 441 13.15 25.73 -6.46
N PRO A 442 12.94 25.45 -7.76
CA PRO A 442 11.68 24.88 -8.24
C PRO A 442 11.26 23.61 -7.50
N VAL A 443 12.23 22.77 -7.11
CA VAL A 443 12.00 21.51 -6.38
C VAL A 443 11.29 21.76 -5.05
N VAL A 444 11.77 22.73 -4.26
CA VAL A 444 11.17 23.05 -2.95
C VAL A 444 9.94 23.91 -3.11
N ARG A 445 9.97 24.92 -3.99
CA ARG A 445 8.85 25.83 -4.24
C ARG A 445 7.59 25.06 -4.63
N ASP A 446 7.72 24.09 -5.53
CA ASP A 446 6.62 23.28 -6.01
C ASP A 446 6.14 22.25 -4.99
N ALA A 447 6.97 21.91 -4.01
CA ALA A 447 6.61 21.05 -2.89
C ALA A 447 5.85 21.78 -1.78
N VAL A 448 5.72 23.12 -1.83
CA VAL A 448 4.94 23.89 -0.86
C VAL A 448 3.44 23.72 -1.12
N ILE A 449 2.78 22.96 -0.26
CA ILE A 449 1.34 22.67 -0.35
C ILE A 449 0.50 23.84 0.15
N ALA A 450 0.90 24.40 1.29
CA ALA A 450 0.20 25.48 1.99
C ALA A 450 1.20 26.52 2.48
N SER A 451 0.80 27.79 2.45
CA SER A 451 1.58 28.93 2.97
C SER A 451 0.63 30.07 3.33
N ASN A 452 0.95 30.83 4.38
CA ASN A 452 0.21 32.03 4.79
C ASN A 452 -1.32 31.79 4.90
N GLY A 453 -1.69 30.62 5.44
CA GLY A 453 -3.07 30.21 5.70
C GLY A 453 -3.89 29.82 4.48
N THR A 454 -3.28 29.63 3.32
CA THR A 454 -3.96 29.22 2.09
C THR A 454 -3.22 28.10 1.36
N LEU A 455 -3.94 27.33 0.55
CA LEU A 455 -3.34 26.40 -0.41
C LEU A 455 -2.62 27.19 -1.51
N THR A 456 -1.41 26.76 -1.86
CA THR A 456 -0.68 27.38 -2.97
C THR A 456 -1.36 27.05 -4.30
N PRO A 457 -1.13 27.83 -5.38
CA PRO A 457 -1.87 27.70 -6.63
C PRO A 457 -1.90 26.28 -7.21
N LYS A 458 -0.78 25.54 -7.13
CA LYS A 458 -0.67 24.16 -7.63
C LYS A 458 -1.56 23.16 -6.89
N TYR A 459 -1.98 23.46 -5.66
CA TYR A 459 -2.71 22.54 -4.79
C TYR A 459 -4.15 22.97 -4.51
N LYS A 460 -4.64 24.06 -5.13
CA LYS A 460 -6.05 24.47 -5.02
C LYS A 460 -7.05 23.40 -5.48
N TYR A 461 -6.62 22.42 -6.28
CA TYR A 461 -7.46 21.30 -6.67
C TYR A 461 -7.85 20.40 -5.47
N ILE A 462 -7.10 20.39 -4.37
CA ILE A 462 -7.41 19.62 -3.16
C ILE A 462 -8.80 20.01 -2.63
N GLN A 463 -9.14 21.30 -2.69
CA GLN A 463 -10.46 21.79 -2.30
C GLN A 463 -11.58 21.15 -3.13
N LYS A 464 -11.40 21.06 -4.45
CA LYS A 464 -12.37 20.38 -5.34
C LYS A 464 -12.48 18.88 -5.05
N LEU A 465 -11.36 18.22 -4.71
CA LEU A 465 -11.38 16.80 -4.34
C LEU A 465 -12.16 16.58 -3.03
N ARG A 466 -11.99 17.48 -2.04
CA ARG A 466 -12.76 17.46 -0.79
C ARG A 466 -14.26 17.61 -1.07
N GLU A 467 -14.66 18.64 -1.83
CA GLU A 467 -16.06 18.88 -2.19
C GLU A 467 -16.68 17.70 -2.96
N SER A 468 -15.96 17.14 -3.93
CA SER A 468 -16.44 15.97 -4.68
C SER A 468 -16.62 14.74 -3.78
N ARG A 469 -15.75 14.57 -2.80
CA ARG A 469 -15.81 13.47 -1.84
C ARG A 469 -16.97 13.66 -0.87
N GLU A 470 -17.14 14.85 -0.31
CA GLU A 470 -18.26 15.21 0.55
C GLU A 470 -19.58 15.04 -0.19
N TYR A 471 -19.66 15.46 -1.45
CA TYR A 471 -20.83 15.21 -2.30
C TYR A 471 -21.09 13.72 -2.48
N ALA A 472 -20.06 12.91 -2.77
CA ALA A 472 -20.21 11.45 -2.87
C ALA A 472 -20.63 10.81 -1.53
N GLN A 473 -20.12 11.30 -0.40
CA GLN A 473 -20.53 10.89 0.94
C GLN A 473 -21.98 11.29 1.23
N LEU A 474 -22.41 12.51 0.90
CA LEU A 474 -23.80 12.95 1.06
C LEU A 474 -24.76 12.13 0.19
N MET A 475 -24.37 11.80 -1.03
CA MET A 475 -25.12 10.92 -1.93
C MET A 475 -25.19 9.47 -1.44
N THR A 476 -24.24 9.02 -0.62
CA THR A 476 -24.23 7.66 -0.03
C THR A 476 -24.90 7.60 1.34
N VAL A 477 -24.82 8.67 2.15
CA VAL A 477 -25.44 8.80 3.49
C VAL A 477 -26.95 9.05 3.39
N GLY A 478 -27.45 9.58 2.25
CA GLY A 478 -28.86 9.92 2.05
C GLY A 478 -29.79 8.79 1.61
N SER A 479 -29.31 7.59 1.25
CA SER A 479 -30.21 6.48 0.90
C SER A 479 -29.68 5.15 1.42
N LYS A 480 -30.35 4.59 2.43
CA LYS A 480 -30.20 3.17 2.76
C LYS A 480 -30.50 2.36 1.51
N LYS A 481 -29.64 1.39 1.21
CA LYS A 481 -29.78 0.54 0.04
C LYS A 481 -30.92 -0.45 0.29
N ARG A 482 -31.99 -0.36 -0.49
CA ARG A 482 -33.17 -1.22 -0.31
C ARG A 482 -33.10 -2.43 -1.22
N ILE A 483 -33.04 -3.62 -0.63
CA ILE A 483 -32.98 -4.90 -1.34
C ILE A 483 -34.25 -5.70 -1.08
N LEU A 484 -34.87 -6.20 -2.15
CA LEU A 484 -36.03 -7.10 -2.08
C LEU A 484 -35.56 -8.55 -2.23
N VAL A 485 -35.78 -9.39 -1.22
CA VAL A 485 -35.47 -10.83 -1.28
C VAL A 485 -36.76 -11.60 -1.42
N LEU A 486 -36.92 -12.34 -2.54
CA LEU A 486 -38.11 -13.13 -2.83
C LEU A 486 -37.83 -14.62 -2.57
N GLY A 487 -38.59 -15.22 -1.66
CA GLY A 487 -38.44 -16.59 -1.17
C GLY A 487 -37.79 -16.66 0.21
N SER A 488 -38.32 -17.50 1.11
CA SER A 488 -37.81 -17.69 2.49
C SER A 488 -37.33 -19.13 2.79
N GLY A 489 -37.04 -19.94 1.77
CA GLY A 489 -36.53 -21.29 1.98
C GLY A 489 -35.13 -21.31 2.62
N TYR A 490 -34.57 -22.51 2.86
CA TYR A 490 -33.26 -22.73 3.51
C TYR A 490 -32.08 -21.91 2.93
N VAL A 491 -32.20 -21.44 1.70
CA VAL A 491 -31.16 -20.66 0.98
C VAL A 491 -31.26 -19.15 1.24
N SER A 492 -32.40 -18.66 1.74
CA SER A 492 -32.64 -17.23 1.98
C SER A 492 -31.87 -16.68 3.18
N GLU A 493 -31.71 -17.49 4.22
CA GLU A 493 -31.09 -17.07 5.47
C GLU A 493 -29.60 -16.71 5.33
N PRO A 494 -28.73 -17.50 4.67
CA PRO A 494 -27.33 -17.10 4.46
C PRO A 494 -27.18 -15.80 3.66
N VAL A 495 -28.06 -15.58 2.68
CA VAL A 495 -28.06 -14.35 1.86
C VAL A 495 -28.43 -13.15 2.72
N ILE A 496 -29.50 -13.26 3.50
CA ILE A 496 -29.93 -12.20 4.43
C ILE A 496 -28.84 -11.98 5.50
N SER A 497 -28.26 -13.03 6.07
CA SER A 497 -27.14 -12.92 7.03
C SER A 497 -25.94 -12.17 6.47
N TYR A 498 -25.58 -12.40 5.20
CA TYR A 498 -24.50 -11.68 4.55
C TYR A 498 -24.85 -10.21 4.30
N LEU A 499 -26.02 -9.94 3.71
CA LEU A 499 -26.46 -8.59 3.36
C LEU A 499 -26.65 -7.70 4.59
N THR A 500 -27.07 -8.28 5.71
CA THR A 500 -27.35 -7.55 6.96
C THR A 500 -26.08 -7.13 7.71
N ARG A 501 -24.90 -7.59 7.30
CA ARG A 501 -23.60 -7.14 7.84
C ARG A 501 -23.33 -5.66 7.54
N ASP A 502 -23.90 -5.12 6.45
CA ASP A 502 -23.85 -3.70 6.15
C ASP A 502 -25.05 -2.99 6.80
N PRO A 503 -24.84 -2.10 7.79
CA PRO A 503 -25.93 -1.39 8.46
C PRO A 503 -26.69 -0.42 7.53
N ASN A 504 -26.15 -0.12 6.36
CA ASN A 504 -26.80 0.75 5.36
C ASN A 504 -27.70 -0.02 4.38
N VAL A 505 -27.84 -1.34 4.53
CA VAL A 505 -28.74 -2.19 3.73
C VAL A 505 -30.04 -2.46 4.49
N GLU A 506 -31.17 -2.13 3.87
CA GLU A 506 -32.50 -2.52 4.33
C GLU A 506 -33.06 -3.61 3.43
N ILE A 507 -33.55 -4.68 4.06
CA ILE A 507 -34.06 -5.85 3.36
C ILE A 507 -35.56 -5.91 3.54
N THR A 508 -36.30 -6.11 2.44
CA THR A 508 -37.67 -6.63 2.49
C THR A 508 -37.64 -8.10 2.08
N ALA A 509 -37.90 -9.00 3.02
CA ALA A 509 -37.99 -10.43 2.75
C ALA A 509 -39.44 -10.80 2.46
N VAL A 510 -39.69 -11.54 1.38
CA VAL A 510 -41.03 -11.89 0.92
C VAL A 510 -41.19 -13.40 0.83
N SER A 511 -42.29 -13.92 1.38
CA SER A 511 -42.64 -15.35 1.29
C SER A 511 -44.14 -15.58 1.30
N ASP A 512 -44.58 -16.72 0.76
CA ASP A 512 -45.94 -17.23 0.95
C ASP A 512 -46.14 -17.92 2.31
N ASN A 513 -45.05 -18.15 3.07
CA ASN A 513 -45.09 -18.68 4.42
C ASN A 513 -44.72 -17.59 5.45
N LYS A 514 -45.72 -17.16 6.23
CA LYS A 514 -45.59 -16.12 7.25
C LYS A 514 -44.58 -16.46 8.35
N ASP A 515 -44.64 -17.68 8.89
CA ASP A 515 -43.80 -18.07 10.02
C ASP A 515 -42.31 -18.05 9.66
N GLN A 516 -41.97 -18.43 8.42
CA GLN A 516 -40.60 -18.40 7.92
C GLN A 516 -40.05 -16.98 7.78
N VAL A 517 -40.84 -16.08 7.19
CA VAL A 517 -40.38 -14.69 6.97
C VAL A 517 -40.32 -13.90 8.28
N ASP A 518 -41.25 -14.16 9.22
CA ASP A 518 -41.23 -13.56 10.55
C ASP A 518 -40.04 -14.05 11.39
N HIS A 519 -39.61 -15.32 11.22
CA HIS A 519 -38.41 -15.83 11.88
C HIS A 519 -37.14 -15.08 11.41
N LEU A 520 -37.01 -14.82 10.11
CA LEU A 520 -35.89 -14.08 9.54
C LEU A 520 -35.84 -12.64 10.07
N ALA A 521 -36.99 -11.95 10.14
CA ALA A 521 -37.06 -10.60 10.66
C ALA A 521 -36.76 -10.49 12.16
N LYS A 522 -37.10 -11.52 12.96
CA LYS A 522 -36.71 -11.59 14.38
C LYS A 522 -35.21 -11.76 14.57
N LYS A 523 -34.55 -12.46 13.63
CA LYS A 523 -33.12 -12.75 13.70
C LYS A 523 -32.24 -11.59 13.19
N TYR A 524 -32.74 -10.79 12.24
CA TYR A 524 -31.97 -9.71 11.61
C TYR A 524 -32.71 -8.37 11.66
N SER A 525 -32.19 -7.41 12.44
CA SER A 525 -32.85 -6.13 12.78
C SER A 525 -33.11 -5.17 11.62
N ASN A 526 -32.42 -5.34 10.49
CA ASN A 526 -32.54 -4.58 9.25
C ASN A 526 -33.36 -5.32 8.16
N THR A 527 -34.17 -6.30 8.56
CA THR A 527 -35.06 -7.08 7.68
C THR A 527 -36.52 -6.86 8.02
N THR A 528 -37.31 -6.42 7.04
CA THR A 528 -38.76 -6.27 7.12
C THR A 528 -39.45 -7.49 6.49
N PRO A 529 -40.30 -8.21 7.22
CA PRO A 529 -40.99 -9.38 6.68
C PRO A 529 -42.25 -8.98 5.90
N LEU A 530 -42.56 -9.70 4.83
CA LEU A 530 -43.78 -9.51 4.06
C LEU A 530 -44.33 -10.85 3.54
N GLU A 531 -45.56 -11.16 3.94
CA GLU A 531 -46.29 -12.31 3.40
C GLU A 531 -46.94 -11.96 2.04
N MET A 532 -46.57 -12.71 1.00
CA MET A 532 -47.11 -12.58 -0.36
C MET A 532 -46.74 -13.77 -1.24
N ASP A 533 -47.73 -14.36 -1.90
CA ASP A 533 -47.53 -15.26 -3.05
C ASP A 533 -47.23 -14.42 -4.31
N VAL A 534 -45.97 -14.47 -4.74
CA VAL A 534 -45.44 -13.73 -5.89
C VAL A 534 -46.18 -14.08 -7.19
N SER A 535 -46.70 -15.30 -7.32
CA SER A 535 -47.38 -15.77 -8.53
C SER A 535 -48.83 -15.29 -8.62
N LYS A 536 -49.41 -14.82 -7.51
CA LYS A 536 -50.82 -14.38 -7.44
C LYS A 536 -50.97 -12.87 -7.27
N SER A 537 -49.87 -12.14 -7.11
CA SER A 537 -49.87 -10.72 -6.68
C SER A 537 -48.97 -9.84 -7.57
N GLU A 538 -49.19 -9.85 -8.88
CA GLU A 538 -48.34 -9.13 -9.86
C GLU A 538 -48.27 -7.61 -9.64
N GLU A 539 -49.39 -6.96 -9.29
CA GLU A 539 -49.41 -5.51 -9.03
C GLU A 539 -48.58 -5.15 -7.80
N LYS A 540 -48.71 -5.94 -6.73
CA LYS A 540 -47.96 -5.77 -5.48
C LYS A 540 -46.46 -6.06 -5.70
N LEU A 541 -46.14 -7.09 -6.49
CA LEU A 541 -44.76 -7.37 -6.92
C LEU A 541 -44.16 -6.18 -7.67
N SER A 542 -44.87 -5.63 -8.67
CA SER A 542 -44.38 -4.47 -9.42
C SER A 542 -44.14 -3.24 -8.52
N SER A 543 -45.02 -3.01 -7.55
CA SER A 543 -44.89 -1.94 -6.56
C SER A 543 -43.67 -2.13 -5.66
N LEU A 544 -43.43 -3.36 -5.20
CA LEU A 544 -42.25 -3.70 -4.39
C LEU A 544 -40.97 -3.54 -5.19
N VAL A 545 -40.90 -4.10 -6.40
CA VAL A 545 -39.73 -3.97 -7.27
C VAL A 545 -39.37 -2.49 -7.45
N ARG A 546 -40.33 -1.62 -7.76
CA ARG A 546 -40.11 -0.18 -7.93
C ARG A 546 -39.54 0.54 -6.70
N LYS A 547 -39.81 0.04 -5.49
CA LYS A 547 -39.34 0.66 -4.22
C LYS A 547 -37.91 0.25 -3.85
N HIS A 548 -37.35 -0.76 -4.52
CA HIS A 548 -36.06 -1.35 -4.20
C HIS A 548 -35.06 -1.12 -5.35
N GLN A 549 -33.77 -1.19 -5.03
CA GLN A 549 -32.68 -0.97 -5.98
C GLN A 549 -32.12 -2.28 -6.56
N LEU A 550 -32.33 -3.38 -5.83
CA LEU A 550 -31.96 -4.73 -6.22
C LEU A 550 -33.05 -5.71 -5.80
N VAL A 551 -33.34 -6.67 -6.67
CA VAL A 551 -34.21 -7.81 -6.38
C VAL A 551 -33.36 -9.07 -6.40
N VAL A 552 -33.41 -9.87 -5.33
CA VAL A 552 -32.81 -11.20 -5.25
C VAL A 552 -33.94 -12.22 -5.26
N SER A 553 -34.02 -13.03 -6.32
CA SER A 553 -35.05 -14.04 -6.46
C SER A 553 -34.49 -15.43 -6.18
N LEU A 554 -34.91 -16.01 -5.05
CA LEU A 554 -34.59 -17.38 -4.60
C LEU A 554 -35.81 -18.32 -4.72
N LEU A 555 -36.80 -17.90 -5.52
CA LEU A 555 -37.98 -18.69 -5.86
C LEU A 555 -37.60 -19.84 -6.81
N PRO A 556 -38.48 -20.84 -6.99
CA PRO A 556 -38.29 -21.87 -8.02
C PRO A 556 -38.11 -21.29 -9.42
N TYR A 557 -37.34 -21.98 -10.26
CA TYR A 557 -36.92 -21.48 -11.58
C TYR A 557 -38.08 -21.05 -12.50
N ALA A 558 -39.24 -21.69 -12.35
CA ALA A 558 -40.44 -21.41 -13.12
C ALA A 558 -40.99 -19.98 -12.91
N VAL A 559 -40.67 -19.35 -11.77
CA VAL A 559 -41.21 -18.04 -11.37
C VAL A 559 -40.28 -16.88 -11.76
N HIS A 560 -39.01 -17.13 -12.06
CA HIS A 560 -38.07 -16.06 -12.40
C HIS A 560 -38.41 -15.26 -13.66
N PRO A 561 -38.97 -15.83 -14.75
CA PRO A 561 -39.38 -15.03 -15.91
C PRO A 561 -40.39 -13.94 -15.56
N LEU A 562 -41.31 -14.21 -14.61
CA LEU A 562 -42.26 -13.23 -14.11
C LEU A 562 -41.53 -12.09 -13.38
N VAL A 563 -40.66 -12.44 -12.42
CA VAL A 563 -39.88 -11.45 -11.66
C VAL A 563 -38.99 -10.61 -12.58
N ALA A 564 -38.34 -11.23 -13.56
CA ALA A 564 -37.49 -10.58 -14.55
C ALA A 564 -38.26 -9.55 -15.39
N LYS A 565 -39.47 -9.89 -15.87
CA LYS A 565 -40.34 -8.94 -16.59
C LYS A 565 -40.64 -7.69 -15.76
N HIS A 566 -40.94 -7.85 -14.47
CA HIS A 566 -41.19 -6.71 -13.58
C HIS A 566 -39.93 -5.90 -13.29
N CYS A 567 -38.78 -6.54 -13.14
CA CYS A 567 -37.49 -5.86 -12.95
C CYS A 567 -37.11 -5.04 -14.18
N ILE A 568 -37.22 -5.61 -15.39
CA ILE A 568 -36.98 -4.92 -16.67
C ILE A 568 -37.93 -3.74 -16.81
N LYS A 569 -39.24 -3.94 -16.63
CA LYS A 569 -40.26 -2.89 -16.73
C LYS A 569 -39.97 -1.70 -15.81
N ASN A 570 -39.45 -1.94 -14.61
CA ASN A 570 -39.15 -0.90 -13.63
C ASN A 570 -37.68 -0.45 -13.62
N LYS A 571 -36.83 -0.98 -14.52
CA LYS A 571 -35.38 -0.71 -14.59
C LYS A 571 -34.63 -0.99 -13.28
N VAL A 572 -34.96 -2.10 -12.63
CA VAL A 572 -34.33 -2.54 -11.36
C VAL A 572 -33.47 -3.77 -11.62
N ASN A 573 -32.30 -3.84 -10.97
CA ASN A 573 -31.39 -4.97 -11.11
C ASN A 573 -32.00 -6.25 -10.49
N LEU A 574 -31.82 -7.39 -11.17
CA LEU A 574 -32.25 -8.71 -10.72
C LEU A 574 -31.06 -9.65 -10.56
N LEU A 575 -30.97 -10.30 -9.41
CA LEU A 575 -30.10 -11.43 -9.12
C LEU A 575 -30.95 -12.69 -8.91
N THR A 576 -30.61 -13.79 -9.58
CA THR A 576 -31.33 -15.06 -9.49
C THR A 576 -30.38 -16.23 -9.74
N THR A 577 -30.62 -17.37 -9.10
CA THR A 577 -29.83 -18.60 -9.23
C THR A 577 -30.35 -19.56 -10.31
N SER A 578 -31.01 -19.04 -11.35
CA SER A 578 -31.74 -19.85 -12.34
C SER A 578 -30.92 -20.32 -13.53
N TYR A 579 -31.32 -21.47 -14.09
CA TYR A 579 -31.00 -21.87 -15.46
C TYR A 579 -31.57 -20.88 -16.50
N LEU A 580 -30.86 -20.71 -17.63
CA LEU A 580 -31.31 -19.91 -18.78
C LEU A 580 -32.40 -20.63 -19.58
N THR A 581 -33.64 -20.59 -19.08
CA THR A 581 -34.82 -21.07 -19.82
C THR A 581 -35.02 -20.28 -21.11
N PRO A 582 -35.69 -20.83 -22.15
CA PRO A 582 -36.00 -20.09 -23.37
C PRO A 582 -36.67 -18.73 -23.09
N SER A 583 -37.64 -18.71 -22.18
CA SER A 583 -38.33 -17.49 -21.73
C SER A 583 -37.41 -16.46 -21.06
N MET A 584 -36.37 -16.88 -20.32
CA MET A 584 -35.37 -15.97 -19.77
C MET A 584 -34.42 -15.43 -20.84
N ARG A 585 -34.08 -16.23 -21.86
CA ARG A 585 -33.21 -15.80 -22.98
C ARG A 585 -33.88 -14.75 -23.85
N GLU A 586 -35.19 -14.89 -24.10
CA GLU A 586 -35.97 -13.90 -24.86
C GLU A 586 -35.92 -12.52 -24.21
N LEU A 587 -35.91 -12.45 -22.87
CA LEU A 587 -35.85 -11.20 -22.12
C LEU A 587 -34.49 -10.48 -22.21
N GLN A 588 -33.44 -11.14 -22.69
CA GLN A 588 -32.11 -10.52 -22.86
C GLN A 588 -32.09 -9.45 -23.97
N GLN A 589 -33.00 -9.55 -24.95
CA GLN A 589 -33.17 -8.57 -26.02
C GLN A 589 -34.01 -7.36 -25.61
N SER A 590 -34.68 -7.43 -24.45
CA SER A 590 -35.58 -6.39 -23.93
C SER A 590 -34.91 -5.43 -22.94
N ARG A 591 -33.57 -5.32 -23.00
CA ARG A 591 -32.73 -4.58 -22.05
C ARG A 591 -32.96 -3.07 -22.04
#